data_AF-A0A6N3A8B2-F1
#
_entry.id   AF-A0A6N3A8B2-F1
#
_cell.length_a   1.000
_cell.length_b   1.000
_cell.length_c   1.000
_cell.angle_alpha   90.00
_cell.angle_beta   90.00
_cell.angle_gamma   90.00
#
_symmetry.space_group_name_H-M   'P 1'
#
loop_
_entity.id
_entity.type
_entity.pdbx_description
1 polymer ?
#
loop_
_entity_poly.entity_id
_entity_poly.type
_entity_poly.pdbx_seq_one_letter_code
_entity_poly.pdbx_strand_id
1 'polypeptide(L)'
;MRYFYEMYPDAVICPQVEDELITDANHPQLGDDLQIIFRIPWGHNKIILDKCKGNSAKALFYIRKTIENNWSRDVLLNFLGTDLYERQGKCLSYQ
;
A
#
# COMPACT_ATOMS: atom_id res chain seq x y z
N MET A 1 2.33 -12.76 10.18
CA MET A 1 2.38 -11.38 10.70
C MET A 1 3.77 -10.75 10.63
N ARG A 2 4.87 -11.51 10.82
CA ARG A 2 6.25 -10.98 10.73
C ARG A 2 6.52 -10.15 9.45
N TYR A 3 6.10 -10.68 8.30
CA TYR A 3 6.29 -10.02 7.00
C TYR A 3 5.62 -8.65 6.85
N PHE A 4 4.54 -8.40 7.57
CA PHE A 4 3.86 -7.10 7.51
C PHE A 4 4.75 -6.00 8.10
N TYR A 5 5.34 -6.27 9.28
CA TYR A 5 6.28 -5.37 9.94
C TYR A 5 7.62 -5.25 9.19
N GLU A 6 8.05 -6.32 8.52
CA GLU A 6 9.25 -6.27 7.66
C GLU A 6 9.03 -5.41 6.40
N MET A 7 7.81 -5.42 5.84
CA MET A 7 7.49 -4.62 4.66
C MET A 7 7.13 -3.17 5.00
N TYR A 8 6.55 -2.95 6.19
CA TYR A 8 6.09 -1.66 6.68
C TYR A 8 6.60 -1.41 8.11
N PRO A 9 7.91 -1.16 8.29
CA PRO A 9 8.49 -0.95 9.61
C PRO A 9 7.93 0.30 10.30
N ASP A 10 7.55 1.30 9.52
CA ASP A 10 7.03 2.59 10.02
C ASP A 10 5.49 2.62 10.12
N ALA A 11 4.81 1.48 9.93
CA ALA A 11 3.36 1.43 10.05
C ALA A 11 2.96 1.62 11.52
N VAL A 12 2.59 2.85 11.87
CA VAL A 12 2.00 3.17 13.17
C VAL A 12 0.65 2.47 13.26
N ILE A 13 0.55 1.48 14.15
CA ILE A 13 -0.74 0.88 14.51
C ILE A 13 -1.47 1.92 15.36
N CYS A 14 -2.20 2.82 14.72
CA CYS A 14 -3.10 3.70 15.43
C CYS A 14 -4.24 2.83 16.01
N PRO A 15 -4.49 2.85 17.33
CA PRO A 15 -5.78 2.44 17.85
C PRO A 15 -6.83 3.25 17.09
N GLN A 16 -7.87 2.59 16.57
CA GLN A 16 -8.96 3.29 15.89
C GLN A 16 -9.62 4.24 16.90
N VAL A 17 -9.24 5.52 16.85
CA VAL A 17 -9.95 6.64 17.47
C VAL A 17 -10.44 7.50 16.32
N GLU A 18 -11.74 7.70 16.33
CA GLU A 18 -12.54 8.43 15.37
C GLU A 18 -12.07 9.90 15.27
N ASP A 19 -12.02 10.39 14.03
CA ASP A 19 -12.03 11.79 13.61
C ASP A 19 -11.07 12.78 14.31
N GLU A 20 -9.97 13.15 13.64
CA GLU A 20 -9.54 14.54 13.59
C GLU A 20 -8.53 14.77 12.46
N LEU A 21 -8.93 15.62 11.51
CA LEU A 21 -8.10 16.19 10.46
C LEU A 21 -7.03 17.11 11.09
N ILE A 22 -5.77 16.68 11.11
CA ILE A 22 -4.65 17.62 11.28
C ILE A 22 -3.61 17.35 10.18
N THR A 23 -3.66 18.21 9.16
CA THR A 23 -2.54 18.49 8.25
C THR A 23 -1.51 19.31 9.02
N ASP A 24 -0.31 18.77 9.27
CA ASP A 24 0.95 19.53 9.16
C ASP A 24 2.15 18.64 9.53
N ALA A 25 2.86 18.14 8.52
CA ALA A 25 4.32 17.96 8.58
C ALA A 25 4.84 17.63 7.18
N ASN A 26 5.69 18.50 6.65
CA ASN A 26 6.56 18.23 5.51
C ASN A 26 7.54 17.09 5.84
N HIS A 27 7.05 15.85 5.86
CA HIS A 27 7.86 14.64 5.90
C HIS A 27 7.66 13.94 4.55
N PRO A 28 8.74 13.52 3.85
CA PRO A 28 8.63 13.00 2.50
C PRO A 28 7.82 11.71 2.48
N GLN A 29 6.52 11.84 2.20
CA GLN A 29 5.53 10.92 1.61
C GLN A 29 5.33 9.52 2.24
N LEU A 30 6.34 8.89 2.84
CA LEU A 30 6.30 7.51 3.32
C LEU A 30 5.50 7.30 4.62
N GLY A 31 5.42 8.30 5.51
CA GLY A 31 4.72 8.17 6.79
C GLY A 31 3.20 8.15 6.65
N ASP A 32 2.65 9.10 5.90
CA ASP A 32 1.21 9.19 5.62
C ASP A 32 0.73 8.10 4.64
N ASP A 33 1.62 7.66 3.75
CA ASP A 33 1.36 6.57 2.83
C ASP A 33 1.02 5.25 3.51
N LEU A 34 1.51 5.01 4.73
CA LEU A 34 1.25 3.74 5.40
C LEU A 34 -0.16 3.67 6.00
N GLN A 35 -0.85 4.80 6.20
CA GLN A 35 -2.27 4.77 6.63
C GLN A 35 -3.17 4.15 5.56
N ILE A 36 -2.78 4.23 4.28
CA ILE A 36 -3.60 3.73 3.18
C ILE A 36 -3.71 2.20 3.17
N ILE A 37 -2.78 1.49 3.82
CA ILE A 37 -2.82 0.03 3.95
C ILE A 37 -4.08 -0.41 4.70
N PHE A 38 -4.59 0.41 5.62
CA PHE A 38 -5.80 0.13 6.39
C PHE A 38 -7.10 0.48 5.63
N ARG A 39 -7.00 1.18 4.49
CA ARG A 39 -8.18 1.56 3.68
C ARG A 39 -8.67 0.45 2.77
N ILE A 40 -7.87 -0.60 2.54
CA ILE A 40 -8.29 -1.77 1.78
C ILE A 40 -8.60 -2.96 2.70
N PRO A 41 -9.47 -3.90 2.29
CA PRO A 41 -9.75 -5.09 3.08
C PRO A 41 -8.47 -5.89 3.38
N TRP A 42 -8.40 -6.50 4.58
CA TRP A 42 -7.25 -7.33 4.97
C TRP A 42 -6.96 -8.48 4.00
N GLY A 43 -8.00 -8.99 3.33
CA GLY A 43 -7.85 -9.99 2.27
C GLY A 43 -6.98 -9.49 1.10
N HIS A 44 -7.18 -8.25 0.65
CA HIS A 44 -6.37 -7.62 -0.40
C HIS A 44 -4.94 -7.38 0.09
N ASN A 45 -4.77 -6.85 1.30
CA ASN A 45 -3.44 -6.65 1.91
C ASN A 45 -2.62 -7.95 1.92
N LYS A 46 -3.24 -9.06 2.35
CA LYS A 46 -2.56 -10.37 2.40
C LYS A 46 -2.07 -10.81 1.02
N ILE A 47 -2.86 -10.59 -0.03
CA ILE A 47 -2.51 -10.98 -1.41
C ILE A 47 -1.36 -10.10 -1.92
N ILE A 48 -1.42 -8.80 -1.68
CA ILE A 48 -0.37 -7.86 -2.08
C ILE A 48 0.93 -8.21 -1.36
N LEU A 49 0.88 -8.40 -0.04
CA LEU A 49 2.03 -8.80 0.77
C LEU A 49 2.64 -10.12 0.28
N ASP A 50 1.80 -11.09 -0.11
CA ASP A 50 2.27 -12.39 -0.57
C ASP A 50 2.96 -12.31 -1.94
N LYS A 51 2.42 -11.50 -2.85
CA LYS A 51 2.94 -11.34 -4.23
C LYS A 51 4.07 -10.32 -4.36
N CYS A 52 4.18 -9.38 -3.42
CA CYS A 52 5.16 -8.29 -3.46
C CYS A 52 6.26 -8.43 -2.39
N LYS A 53 6.47 -9.63 -1.83
CA LYS A 53 7.49 -9.87 -0.78
C LYS A 53 8.84 -9.29 -1.16
N GLY A 54 9.46 -8.54 -0.23
CA GLY A 54 10.75 -7.89 -0.43
C GLY A 54 10.71 -6.63 -1.30
N ASN A 55 9.54 -6.18 -1.76
CA ASN A 55 9.38 -4.96 -2.54
C ASN A 55 8.20 -4.12 -2.01
N SER A 56 8.48 -3.32 -0.98
CA SER A 56 7.51 -2.43 -0.34
C SER A 56 6.94 -1.39 -1.31
N ALA A 57 7.75 -0.84 -2.21
CA ALA A 57 7.30 0.10 -3.24
C ALA A 57 6.26 -0.50 -4.19
N LYS A 58 6.48 -1.75 -4.64
CA LYS A 58 5.50 -2.50 -5.45
C LYS A 58 4.22 -2.75 -4.67
N ALA A 59 4.33 -3.12 -3.40
CA ALA A 59 3.16 -3.31 -2.55
C ALA A 59 2.33 -2.02 -2.40
N LEU A 60 2.98 -0.91 -2.07
CA LEU A 60 2.33 0.39 -1.91
C LEU A 60 1.66 0.87 -3.20
N PHE A 61 2.30 0.66 -4.36
CA PHE A 61 1.71 0.95 -5.67
C PHE A 61 0.37 0.22 -5.88
N TYR A 62 0.32 -1.08 -5.60
CA TYR A 62 -0.91 -1.86 -5.76
C TYR A 62 -2.00 -1.47 -4.76
N ILE A 63 -1.63 -1.07 -3.54
CA ILE A 63 -2.58 -0.56 -2.54
C ILE A 63 -3.20 0.75 -3.03
N ARG A 64 -2.37 1.71 -3.48
CA ARG A 64 -2.84 2.99 -4.06
C ARG A 64 -3.78 2.76 -5.23
N LYS A 65 -3.39 1.91 -6.19
CA LYS A 65 -4.22 1.60 -7.36
C LYS A 65 -5.54 0.91 -7.01
N THR A 66 -5.52 0.05 -5.99
CA THR A 66 -6.74 -0.62 -5.49
C THR A 66 -7.73 0.40 -4.92
N ILE A 67 -7.26 1.39 -4.17
CA ILE A 67 -8.10 2.45 -3.62
C ILE A 67 -8.61 3.38 -4.74
N GLU A 68 -7.71 3.83 -5.61
CA GLU A 68 -8.01 4.76 -6.71
C GLU A 68 -9.07 4.19 -7.68
N ASN A 69 -8.96 2.92 -8.04
CA ASN A 69 -9.82 2.27 -9.04
C ASN A 69 -10.87 1.34 -8.45
N ASN A 70 -10.97 1.31 -7.10
CA ASN A 70 -11.85 0.42 -6.35
C ASN A 70 -11.80 -1.05 -6.81
N TRP A 71 -10.58 -1.58 -6.96
CA TRP A 71 -10.40 -2.93 -7.52
C TRP A 71 -10.98 -4.02 -6.62
N SER A 72 -11.77 -4.90 -7.24
CA SER A 72 -12.16 -6.15 -6.61
C SER A 72 -10.92 -7.04 -6.40
N ARG A 73 -11.06 -8.06 -5.56
CA ARG A 73 -9.98 -9.01 -5.29
C ARG A 73 -9.48 -9.69 -6.57
N ASP A 74 -10.38 -10.07 -7.46
CA ASP A 74 -10.04 -10.78 -8.69
C ASP A 74 -9.35 -9.84 -9.69
N VAL A 75 -9.80 -8.59 -9.78
CA VAL A 75 -9.15 -7.57 -10.61
C VAL A 75 -7.74 -7.27 -10.10
N LEU A 76 -7.57 -7.11 -8.78
CA LEU A 76 -6.25 -6.95 -8.17
C LEU A 76 -5.34 -8.15 -8.46
N LEU A 77 -5.84 -9.39 -8.34
CA LEU A 77 -5.08 -10.60 -8.65
C LEU A 77 -4.66 -10.64 -10.12
N ASN A 78 -5.55 -10.27 -11.03
CA ASN A 78 -5.23 -10.19 -12.46
C ASN A 78 -4.08 -9.20 -12.70
N PHE A 79 -4.15 -8.00 -12.13
CA PHE A 79 -3.09 -7.00 -12.31
C PHE A 79 -1.77 -7.39 -11.64
N LEU A 80 -1.82 -8.03 -10.46
CA LEU A 80 -0.64 -8.57 -9.79
C LEU A 80 0.08 -9.66 -10.61
N GLY A 81 -0.66 -10.36 -11.48
CA GLY A 81 -0.11 -11.33 -12.42
C GLY A 81 0.52 -10.70 -13.68
N THR A 82 0.49 -9.37 -13.81
CA THR A 82 1.07 -8.64 -14.96
C THR A 82 2.23 -7.73 -14.53
N ASP A 83 2.99 -7.24 -15.52
CA ASP A 83 4.09 -6.28 -15.30
C ASP A 83 3.58 -4.82 -15.18
N LEU A 84 2.43 -4.60 -14.54
CA LEU A 84 1.84 -3.25 -14.42
C LEU A 84 2.75 -2.30 -13.61
N TYR A 85 3.31 -2.80 -12.51
CA TYR A 85 4.22 -2.03 -11.66
C TYR A 85 5.50 -1.61 -12.41
N GLU A 86 6.02 -2.48 -13.26
CA GLU A 86 7.22 -2.26 -14.03
C GLU A 86 6.97 -1.18 -15.11
N ARG A 87 5.76 -1.13 -15.66
CA ARG A 87 5.33 -0.16 -16.68
C ARG A 87 4.95 1.21 -16.10
N GLN A 88 4.31 1.24 -14.93
CA GLN A 88 3.74 2.49 -14.36
C GLN A 88 4.34 2.88 -13.00
N GLY A 89 4.70 1.90 -12.18
CA GLY A 89 5.15 2.10 -10.80
C GLY A 89 6.63 2.46 -10.66
N LYS A 90 7.53 1.92 -11.50
CA LYS A 90 8.96 2.28 -11.48
C LYS A 90 9.23 3.77 -11.78
N CYS A 91 8.37 4.40 -12.58
CA CYS A 91 8.53 5.82 -12.93
C CYS A 91 8.30 6.74 -11.72
N LEU A 92 7.48 6.33 -10.74
CA LEU A 92 7.13 7.14 -9.58
C LEU A 92 8.20 7.15 -8.48
N SER A 93 9.27 6.36 -8.61
CA SER A 93 10.37 6.29 -7.63
C SER A 93 11.47 7.32 -7.88
N TYR A 94 11.43 8.07 -8.98
CA TYR A 94 12.41 9.10 -9.33
C TYR A 94 11.73 10.48 -9.34
N GLN A 95 11.37 11.01 -8.17
CA GLN A 95 11.13 12.45 -8.00
C GLN A 95 11.33 12.87 -6.54
#